data_AF-A0A820XR16-F1
#
_entry.id   AF-A0A820XR16-F1
#
_cell.length_a   1.000
_cell.length_b   1.000
_cell.length_c   1.000
_cell.angle_alpha   90.00
_cell.angle_beta   90.00
_cell.angle_gamma   90.00
#
_symmetry.space_group_name_H-M   'P 1'
#
loop_
_entity.id
_entity.type
_entity.pdbx_description
1 polymer ?
#
loop_
_entity_poly.entity_id
_entity_poly.type
_entity_poly.pdbx_seq_one_letter_code
_entity_poly.pdbx_strand_id
1 'polypeptide(L)'
;MSDDTNAINSNDDGGGGSKKSKDQKSSKDVCNESGIEHMPMKYADNDFVNLSTFKLFSQNIRPTINSRYPKLATQKVMTLMAAYWREFLELKISQTSSNNNLNESNN
;
A
#
# COMPACT_ATOMS: atom_id res chain seq x y z
N MET A 1 -18.24 35.65 -47.65
CA MET A 1 -19.13 35.30 -46.51
C MET A 1 -19.44 33.82 -46.66
N SER A 2 -18.85 32.86 -45.95
CA SER A 2 -17.89 32.82 -44.85
C SER A 2 -17.25 31.41 -44.90
N ASP A 3 -15.92 31.32 -44.92
CA ASP A 3 -15.06 30.73 -43.87
C ASP A 3 -15.14 29.20 -43.69
N ASP A 4 -14.07 28.56 -44.18
CA ASP A 4 -13.61 27.18 -43.97
C ASP A 4 -13.87 26.64 -42.55
N THR A 5 -14.49 25.47 -42.47
CA THR A 5 -14.58 24.68 -41.23
C THR A 5 -13.21 24.10 -40.89
N ASN A 6 -12.46 24.82 -40.06
CA ASN A 6 -11.21 24.36 -39.43
C ASN A 6 -11.48 23.19 -38.47
N ALA A 7 -11.26 21.97 -38.96
CA ALA A 7 -11.21 20.76 -38.16
C ALA A 7 -9.83 20.62 -37.49
N ILE A 8 -9.63 21.28 -36.35
CA ILE A 8 -8.54 20.94 -35.42
C ILE A 8 -9.08 21.14 -34.00
N ASN A 9 -9.42 20.04 -33.33
CA ASN A 9 -9.28 19.96 -31.87
C ASN A 9 -8.59 18.65 -31.52
N SER A 10 -7.30 18.61 -31.82
CA SER A 10 -6.34 17.70 -31.20
C SER A 10 -6.01 18.22 -29.81
N ASN A 11 -6.63 17.63 -28.81
CA ASN A 11 -6.14 17.55 -27.44
C ASN A 11 -6.29 16.06 -27.09
N ASP A 12 -5.25 15.23 -27.25
CA ASP A 12 -4.10 15.15 -26.35
C ASP A 12 -4.56 15.07 -24.88
N ASP A 13 -4.64 13.86 -24.35
CA ASP A 13 -3.67 13.43 -23.34
C ASP A 13 -3.80 11.92 -23.11
N GLY A 14 -2.68 11.22 -23.33
CA GLY A 14 -2.54 9.79 -23.09
C GLY A 14 -2.68 9.46 -21.61
N GLY A 15 -3.88 9.08 -21.18
CA GLY A 15 -4.11 8.46 -19.88
C GLY A 15 -3.59 7.02 -19.83
N GLY A 16 -2.28 6.87 -19.68
CA GLY A 16 -1.58 5.61 -19.47
C GLY A 16 -2.12 4.84 -18.26
N GLY A 17 -3.09 3.96 -18.50
CA GLY A 17 -3.48 2.91 -17.57
C GLY A 17 -2.42 1.82 -17.57
N SER A 18 -1.30 2.11 -16.90
CA SER A 18 -0.19 1.20 -16.64
C SER A 18 -0.72 -0.15 -16.14
N LYS A 19 -0.75 -1.13 -17.05
CA LYS A 19 -0.95 -2.57 -16.77
C LYS A 19 0.27 -3.17 -16.03
N LYS A 20 0.93 -2.40 -15.14
CA LYS A 20 2.07 -2.86 -14.36
C LYS A 20 1.56 -3.57 -13.11
N SER A 21 1.73 -4.88 -13.12
CA SER A 21 2.02 -5.68 -11.94
C SER A 21 0.91 -5.76 -10.88
N LYS A 22 0.05 -6.76 -11.05
CA LYS A 22 -1.06 -7.13 -10.15
C LYS A 22 -0.64 -7.53 -8.70
N ASP A 23 0.58 -7.24 -8.25
CA ASP A 23 1.11 -7.77 -6.97
C ASP A 23 1.72 -6.75 -5.98
N GLN A 24 1.72 -5.44 -6.29
CA GLN A 24 2.27 -4.44 -5.36
C GLN A 24 1.41 -3.16 -5.30
N LYS A 25 0.13 -3.30 -4.94
CA LYS A 25 -0.67 -2.12 -4.56
C LYS A 25 -0.18 -1.64 -3.20
N SER A 26 0.26 -0.39 -3.12
CA SER A 26 0.71 0.22 -1.86
C SER A 26 -0.47 0.29 -0.89
N SER A 27 -0.18 0.42 0.40
CA SER A 27 -1.21 0.68 1.41
C SER A 27 -2.10 1.87 1.02
N LYS A 28 -1.53 2.87 0.34
CA LYS A 28 -2.26 4.02 -0.23
C LYS A 28 -3.22 3.66 -1.36
N ASP A 29 -2.80 2.83 -2.31
CA ASP A 29 -3.65 2.36 -3.40
C ASP A 29 -4.82 1.51 -2.89
N VAL A 30 -4.56 0.65 -1.89
CA VAL A 30 -5.58 -0.20 -1.27
C VAL A 30 -6.63 0.66 -0.55
N CYS A 31 -6.20 1.69 0.17
CA CYS A 31 -7.11 2.66 0.80
C CYS A 31 -7.96 3.41 -0.23
N ASN A 32 -7.32 3.93 -1.29
CA ASN A 32 -7.99 4.67 -2.36
C ASN A 32 -9.05 3.82 -3.08
N GLU A 33 -8.71 2.58 -3.45
CA GLU A 33 -9.65 1.66 -4.10
C GLU A 33 -10.79 1.23 -3.15
N SER A 34 -10.54 1.25 -1.85
CA SER A 34 -11.55 0.93 -0.85
C SER A 34 -12.43 2.13 -0.47
N GLY A 35 -12.13 3.34 -0.99
CA GLY A 35 -12.86 4.56 -0.66
C GLY A 35 -12.65 5.02 0.78
N ILE A 36 -11.53 4.65 1.40
CA ILE A 36 -11.16 5.06 2.76
C ILE A 36 -9.95 5.99 2.73
N GLU A 37 -9.85 6.87 3.73
CA GLU A 37 -8.68 7.72 3.87
C GLU A 37 -7.44 6.86 4.17
N HIS A 38 -6.37 7.09 3.41
CA HIS A 38 -5.09 6.44 3.67
C HIS A 38 -4.44 7.07 4.90
N MET A 39 -4.39 6.31 5.99
CA MET A 39 -3.65 6.70 7.18
C MET A 39 -2.30 5.97 7.22
N PRO A 40 -1.15 6.67 7.04
CA PRO A 40 0.14 6.03 7.19
C PRO A 40 0.30 5.50 8.61
N MET A 41 0.57 4.20 8.74
CA MET A 41 0.89 3.59 10.03
C MET A 41 2.20 4.20 10.55
N LYS A 42 2.10 4.99 11.61
CA LYS A 42 3.27 5.47 12.33
C LYS A 42 3.64 4.43 13.37
N TYR A 43 4.76 3.76 13.14
CA TYR A 43 5.35 2.81 14.08
C TYR A 43 6.40 3.53 14.93
N ALA A 44 6.38 3.30 16.25
CA ALA A 44 7.42 3.77 17.15
C ALA A 44 8.54 2.72 17.29
N ASP A 45 9.68 3.11 17.87
CA ASP A 45 10.82 2.20 18.12
C ASP A 45 10.39 0.93 18.88
N ASN A 46 9.51 1.12 19.88
CA ASN A 46 8.93 0.03 20.67
C ASN A 46 8.03 -0.90 19.83
N ASP A 47 7.39 -0.41 18.76
CA ASP A 47 6.62 -1.26 17.85
C ASP A 47 7.53 -2.14 17.01
N PHE A 48 8.72 -1.69 16.62
CA PHE A 48 9.70 -2.54 15.91
C PHE A 48 10.17 -3.73 16.74
N VAL A 49 10.26 -3.56 18.06
CA VAL A 49 10.58 -4.63 19.02
C VAL A 49 9.37 -5.54 19.27
N ASN A 50 8.20 -4.95 19.56
CA ASN A 50 7.00 -5.71 19.89
C ASN A 50 6.39 -6.42 18.66
N LEU A 51 6.33 -5.77 17.50
CA LEU A 51 5.78 -6.32 16.25
C LEU A 51 6.85 -7.09 15.45
N SER A 52 7.72 -7.83 16.14
CA SER A 52 8.82 -8.60 15.54
C SER A 52 8.36 -9.73 14.60
N THR A 53 7.11 -10.18 14.73
CA THR A 53 6.52 -11.25 13.91
C THR A 53 5.20 -10.83 13.28
N PHE A 54 4.86 -11.43 12.13
CA PHE A 54 3.58 -11.19 11.45
C PHE A 54 2.38 -11.55 12.33
N LYS A 55 2.53 -12.47 13.29
CA LYS A 55 1.47 -12.84 14.24
C LYS A 55 1.16 -11.69 15.21
N LEU A 56 2.18 -11.05 15.80
CA LEU A 56 1.98 -9.90 16.68
C LEU A 56 1.51 -8.67 15.91
N PHE A 57 2.08 -8.46 14.72
CA PHE A 57 1.61 -7.44 13.79
C PHE A 57 0.13 -7.64 13.50
N SER A 58 -0.27 -8.85 13.09
CA SER A 58 -1.65 -9.09 12.72
C SER A 58 -2.64 -8.98 13.89
N GLN A 59 -2.24 -9.37 15.09
CA GLN A 59 -3.06 -9.23 16.29
C GLN A 59 -3.27 -7.77 16.71
N ASN A 60 -2.28 -6.88 16.55
CA ASN A 60 -2.42 -5.45 16.87
C ASN A 60 -3.09 -4.65 15.75
N ILE A 61 -2.71 -4.95 14.51
CA ILE A 61 -3.08 -4.13 13.35
C ILE A 61 -4.50 -4.45 12.89
N ARG A 62 -4.95 -5.71 12.97
CA ARG A 62 -6.32 -6.09 12.58
C ARG A 62 -7.39 -5.34 13.38
N PRO A 63 -7.37 -5.29 14.73
CA PRO A 63 -8.34 -4.49 15.48
C PRO A 63 -8.17 -2.99 15.24
N THR A 64 -6.93 -2.49 15.04
CA THR A 64 -6.68 -1.08 14.72
C THR A 64 -7.34 -0.68 13.39
N ILE A 65 -7.13 -1.46 12.33
CA ILE A 65 -7.73 -1.23 11.01
C ILE A 65 -9.24 -1.38 11.08
N ASN A 66 -9.78 -2.40 11.75
CA ASN A 66 -11.23 -2.54 11.90
C ASN A 66 -11.86 -1.39 12.69
N SER A 67 -11.18 -0.88 13.71
CA SER A 67 -11.68 0.26 14.49
C SER A 67 -11.64 1.57 13.70
N ARG A 68 -10.67 1.75 12.81
CA ARG A 68 -10.57 2.95 11.95
C ARG A 68 -11.43 2.86 10.70
N TYR A 69 -11.52 1.68 10.12
CA TYR A 69 -12.25 1.38 8.90
C TYR A 69 -13.24 0.22 9.13
N PRO A 70 -14.25 0.38 9.99
CA PRO A 70 -15.24 -0.67 10.25
C PRO A 70 -16.08 -1.01 9.01
N LYS A 71 -16.08 -0.14 8.00
CA LYS A 71 -16.74 -0.34 6.71
C LYS A 71 -15.84 -1.01 5.66
N LEU A 72 -14.57 -1.24 5.98
CA LEU A 72 -13.63 -1.89 5.06
C LEU A 72 -13.91 -3.39 4.99
N ALA A 73 -14.02 -3.92 3.78
CA ALA A 73 -14.18 -5.36 3.60
C ALA A 73 -12.98 -6.11 4.19
N THR A 74 -13.23 -7.23 4.88
CA THR A 74 -12.18 -8.06 5.52
C THR A 74 -11.06 -8.46 4.55
N GLN A 75 -11.38 -8.70 3.27
CA GLN A 75 -10.40 -9.00 2.24
C GLN A 75 -9.45 -7.83 1.99
N LYS A 76 -9.96 -6.59 1.95
CA LYS A 76 -9.16 -5.37 1.80
C LYS A 76 -8.34 -5.07 3.04
N VAL A 77 -8.89 -5.34 4.24
CA VAL A 77 -8.12 -5.30 5.50
C VAL A 77 -6.89 -6.20 5.39
N MET A 78 -7.06 -7.46 4.97
CA MET A 78 -5.94 -8.41 4.84
C MET A 78 -4.91 -7.95 3.79
N THR A 79 -5.38 -7.41 2.65
CA THR A 79 -4.47 -6.83 1.64
C THR A 79 -3.70 -5.63 2.20
N LEU A 80 -4.37 -4.73 2.93
CA LEU A 80 -3.75 -3.56 3.53
C LEU A 80 -2.73 -3.94 4.61
N MET A 81 -3.04 -4.95 5.42
CA MET A 81 -2.12 -5.50 6.42
C MET A 81 -0.86 -6.09 5.79
N ALA A 82 -1.00 -6.81 4.68
CA ALA A 82 0.14 -7.35 3.97
C ALA A 82 1.04 -6.25 3.39
N ALA A 83 0.44 -5.17 2.85
CA ALA A 83 1.19 -4.01 2.37
C ALA A 83 1.96 -3.33 3.52
N TYR A 84 1.28 -3.00 4.61
CA TYR A 84 1.93 -2.40 5.78
C TYR A 84 3.00 -3.27 6.42
N TRP A 85 2.82 -4.60 6.43
CA TRP A 85 3.82 -5.53 6.95
C TRP A 85 5.10 -5.51 6.12
N ARG A 86 5.00 -5.45 4.79
CA ARG A 86 6.17 -5.33 3.90
C ARG A 86 6.92 -4.02 4.16
N GLU A 87 6.21 -2.90 4.23
CA GLU A 87 6.80 -1.58 4.55
C GLU A 87 7.45 -1.60 5.94
N PHE A 88 6.80 -2.22 6.92
CA PHE A 88 7.32 -2.36 8.28
C PHE A 88 8.59 -3.20 8.35
N LEU A 89 8.61 -4.34 7.64
CA LEU A 89 9.79 -5.18 7.54
C LEU A 89 10.93 -4.46 6.85
N GLU A 90 10.67 -3.73 5.76
CA GLU A 90 11.69 -2.96 5.05
C GLU A 90 12.29 -1.87 5.94
N LEU A 91 11.48 -1.16 6.74
CA LEU A 91 11.96 -0.20 7.73
C LEU A 91 12.78 -0.85 8.84
N LYS A 92 12.33 -1.99 9.36
CA LYS A 92 13.05 -2.76 10.39
C LYS A 92 14.35 -3.32 9.85
N ILE A 93 14.34 -3.81 8.60
CA ILE A 93 15.52 -4.28 7.89
C ILE A 93 16.44 -3.09 7.67
N SER A 94 16.00 -1.93 7.19
CA SER A 94 16.85 -0.75 7.04
C SER A 94 17.53 -0.32 8.35
N GLN A 95 16.83 -0.42 9.50
CA GLN A 95 17.40 -0.24 10.85
C GLN A 95 18.36 -1.38 11.27
N THR A 96 18.06 -2.62 10.87
CA THR A 96 18.85 -3.81 11.23
C THR A 96 19.99 -4.08 10.25
N SER A 97 19.95 -3.54 9.04
CA SER A 97 20.74 -3.88 7.84
C SER A 97 22.20 -3.47 7.92
N SER A 98 22.65 -2.91 9.03
CA SER A 98 24.05 -3.06 9.41
C SER A 98 24.43 -4.52 9.73
N ASN A 99 23.46 -5.44 9.89
CA ASN A 99 23.65 -6.84 10.28
C ASN A 99 22.74 -7.80 9.48
N ASN A 100 23.33 -8.46 8.49
CA ASN A 100 22.97 -9.73 7.86
C ASN A 100 22.04 -9.79 6.64
N ASN A 101 22.54 -10.61 5.72
CA ASN A 101 22.26 -10.79 4.31
C ASN A 101 21.40 -12.06 4.08
N LEU A 102 20.57 -12.05 3.02
CA LEU A 102 19.92 -13.18 2.34
C LEU A 102 19.20 -14.25 3.20
N ASN A 103 17.87 -14.29 3.12
CA ASN A 103 17.22 -15.55 2.77
C ASN A 103 16.01 -15.33 1.87
N GLU A 104 16.23 -15.71 0.63
CA GLU A 104 15.33 -15.71 -0.52
C GLU A 104 14.25 -16.78 -0.38
N SER A 105 13.18 -16.59 -1.16
CA SER A 105 12.39 -17.66 -1.78
C SER A 105 11.42 -18.47 -0.92
N ASN A 106 10.14 -18.08 -1.08
CA ASN A 106 8.97 -18.94 -1.30
C ASN A 106 9.22 -20.46 -1.28
N ASN A 107 8.47 -21.15 -0.44
CA ASN A 107 8.04 -22.52 -0.70
C ASN A 107 6.54 -22.64 -0.45
#